data_AF-A0A9W9LFX8-F1
#
_entry.id   AF-A0A9W9LFX8-F1
#
_cell.length_a   1.000
_cell.length_b   1.000
_cell.length_c   1.000
_cell.angle_alpha   90.00
_cell.angle_beta   90.00
_cell.angle_gamma   90.00
#
_symmetry.space_group_name_H-M   'P 1'
#
loop_
_entity.id
_entity.type
_entity.pdbx_description
1 polymer ?
#
loop_
_entity_poly.entity_id
_entity_poly.type
_entity_poly.pdbx_seq_one_letter_code
_entity_poly.pdbx_strand_id
1 'polypeptide(L)'
;MSSCRSEDDKNNLREHAVALMSGNDKVRIAPEETTGEDDFKYEQWPNVCAVVVDKGSGRGYAQITGGGKEVQIIYTGRGETGYVLANISHGQSCMLYGNPTVLYIYPCS
;
A
#
# COMPACT_ATOMS: atom_id res chain seq x y z
N MET A 1 -13.10 -13.61 10.69
CA MET A 1 -14.09 -13.06 9.76
C MET A 1 -13.36 -12.11 8.84
N SER A 2 -13.08 -12.53 7.60
CA SER A 2 -12.56 -11.60 6.59
C SER A 2 -13.70 -10.64 6.28
N SER A 3 -13.54 -9.37 6.70
CA SER A 3 -14.50 -8.33 6.40
C SER A 3 -14.34 -8.00 4.92
N CYS A 4 -15.22 -8.51 4.06
CA CYS A 4 -15.29 -8.07 2.67
C CYS A 4 -15.51 -6.55 2.70
N ARG A 5 -14.47 -5.78 2.36
CA ARG A 5 -14.58 -4.32 2.22
C ARG A 5 -15.68 -3.99 1.23
N SER A 6 -16.41 -2.90 1.48
CA SER A 6 -17.45 -2.46 0.55
C SER A 6 -16.82 -2.10 -0.79
N GLU A 7 -17.58 -2.23 -1.88
CA GLU A 7 -17.10 -1.80 -3.19
C GLU A 7 -16.78 -0.30 -3.21
N ASP A 8 -17.50 0.50 -2.43
CA ASP A 8 -17.21 1.93 -2.26
C ASP A 8 -15.82 2.15 -1.64
N ASP A 9 -15.45 1.39 -0.61
CA ASP A 9 -14.12 1.50 0.02
C ASP A 9 -12.99 1.11 -0.94
N LYS A 10 -13.21 0.12 -1.79
CA LYS A 10 -12.25 -0.31 -2.82
C LYS A 10 -12.10 0.76 -3.91
N ASN A 11 -13.23 1.30 -4.38
CA ASN A 11 -13.26 2.36 -5.38
C ASN A 11 -12.57 3.63 -4.84
N ASN A 12 -12.86 4.01 -3.60
CA ASN A 12 -12.25 5.18 -2.96
C ASN A 12 -10.73 5.03 -2.87
N LEU A 13 -10.21 3.88 -2.43
CA LEU A 13 -8.77 3.63 -2.37
C LEU A 13 -8.13 3.73 -3.76
N ARG A 14 -8.78 3.17 -4.77
CA ARG A 14 -8.30 3.23 -6.17
C ARG A 14 -8.30 4.66 -6.71
N GLU A 15 -9.37 5.41 -6.53
CA GLU A 15 -9.48 6.80 -6.98
C GLU A 15 -8.41 7.69 -6.35
N HIS A 16 -8.15 7.51 -5.05
CA HIS A 16 -7.09 8.26 -4.37
C HIS A 16 -5.70 7.82 -4.84
N ALA A 17 -5.48 6.54 -5.12
CA ALA A 17 -4.25 6.08 -5.74
C ALA A 17 -4.04 6.70 -7.13
N VAL A 18 -5.10 6.80 -7.96
CA VAL A 18 -5.05 7.49 -9.26
C VAL A 18 -4.71 8.96 -9.09
N ALA A 19 -5.34 9.65 -8.14
CA ALA A 19 -5.07 11.05 -7.86
C ALA A 19 -3.62 11.28 -7.40
N LEU A 20 -3.11 10.42 -6.50
CA LEU A 20 -1.73 10.50 -5.99
C LEU A 20 -0.67 10.18 -7.04
N MET A 21 -1.01 9.36 -8.04
CA MET A 21 -0.12 9.03 -9.17
C MET A 21 -0.37 9.89 -10.42
N SER A 22 -1.22 10.92 -10.33
CA SER A 22 -1.55 11.78 -11.46
C SER A 22 -0.29 12.43 -12.06
N GLY A 23 -0.11 12.28 -13.37
CA GLY A 23 1.07 12.78 -14.09
C GLY A 23 2.28 11.84 -14.10
N ASN A 24 2.18 10.63 -13.53
CA ASN A 24 3.21 9.61 -13.62
C ASN A 24 2.81 8.48 -14.59
N ASP A 25 3.09 8.69 -15.88
CA ASP A 25 2.76 7.72 -16.95
C ASP A 25 3.65 6.46 -16.92
N LYS A 26 4.65 6.42 -16.03
CA LYS A 26 5.61 5.31 -15.91
C LYS A 26 5.21 4.30 -14.84
N VAL A 27 3.97 4.31 -14.38
CA VAL A 27 3.49 3.38 -13.38
C VAL A 27 2.09 2.83 -13.69
N ARG A 28 1.77 1.70 -13.07
CA ARG A 28 0.47 1.04 -13.14
C ARG A 28 -0.02 0.78 -11.71
N ILE A 29 -1.26 1.13 -11.44
CA ILE A 29 -1.90 0.81 -10.16
C ILE A 29 -2.35 -0.65 -10.21
N ALA A 30 -2.13 -1.40 -9.13
CA ALA A 30 -2.60 -2.76 -9.01
C ALA A 30 -4.12 -2.85 -9.25
N PRO A 31 -4.60 -3.91 -9.93
CA PRO A 31 -6.03 -4.06 -10.21
C PRO A 31 -6.85 -4.30 -8.93
N GLU A 32 -6.23 -4.93 -7.93
CA GLU A 32 -6.84 -5.30 -6.65
C GLU A 32 -6.01 -4.79 -5.49
N GLU A 33 -6.68 -4.46 -4.39
CA GLU A 33 -6.04 -4.13 -3.11
C GLU A 33 -5.46 -5.39 -2.45
N THR A 34 -4.45 -5.21 -1.62
CA THR A 34 -3.88 -6.25 -0.77
C THR A 34 -4.14 -5.89 0.68
N THR A 35 -4.79 -6.78 1.42
CA THR A 35 -4.98 -6.65 2.87
C THR A 35 -4.07 -7.62 3.60
N GLY A 36 -3.33 -7.17 4.61
CA GLY A 36 -2.65 -8.07 5.54
C GLY A 36 -3.69 -8.92 6.27
N GLU A 37 -3.53 -10.23 6.33
CA GLU A 37 -4.53 -11.14 6.92
C GLU A 37 -3.86 -12.07 7.93
N ASP A 38 -2.96 -11.53 8.75
CA ASP A 38 -2.03 -12.30 9.59
C ASP A 38 -1.12 -13.30 8.84
N ASP A 39 -1.30 -13.41 7.52
CA ASP A 39 -0.39 -14.03 6.56
C ASP A 39 0.73 -13.07 6.16
N PHE A 40 1.93 -13.62 5.95
CA PHE A 40 3.11 -12.88 5.56
C PHE A 40 2.99 -12.38 4.10
N LYS A 41 2.45 -11.17 3.92
CA LYS A 41 2.37 -10.48 2.62
C LYS A 41 3.46 -9.42 2.51
N TYR A 42 4.30 -9.53 1.49
CA TYR A 42 5.31 -8.54 1.17
C TYR A 42 5.52 -8.42 -0.34
N GLU A 43 5.96 -7.25 -0.77
CA GLU A 43 6.39 -6.97 -2.14
C GLU A 43 7.70 -6.19 -2.11
N GLN A 44 8.48 -6.27 -3.18
CA GLN A 44 9.80 -5.64 -3.23
C GLN A 44 10.09 -4.97 -4.57
N TRP A 45 11.02 -4.00 -4.54
CA TRP A 45 11.60 -3.49 -5.77
C TRP A 45 12.37 -4.62 -6.50
N PRO A 46 12.31 -4.72 -7.84
CA PRO A 46 11.64 -3.83 -8.79
C PRO A 46 10.19 -4.18 -9.11
N ASN A 47 9.62 -5.23 -8.50
CA ASN A 47 8.24 -5.64 -8.79
C ASN A 47 7.26 -4.50 -8.50
N VAL A 48 7.45 -3.81 -7.36
CA VAL A 48 6.70 -2.62 -6.96
C VAL A 48 7.64 -1.43 -6.79
N CYS A 49 7.14 -0.23 -7.06
CA CYS A 49 7.87 1.03 -6.92
C CYS A 49 7.26 1.98 -5.90
N ALA A 50 6.00 1.75 -5.52
CA ALA A 50 5.34 2.48 -4.45
C ALA A 50 4.16 1.67 -3.89
N VAL A 51 3.61 2.14 -2.78
CA VAL A 51 2.41 1.60 -2.14
C VAL A 51 1.53 2.76 -1.67
N VAL A 52 0.23 2.66 -1.90
CA VAL A 52 -0.78 3.56 -1.33
C VAL A 52 -1.48 2.83 -0.19
N VAL A 53 -1.44 3.39 1.00
CA VAL A 53 -1.99 2.79 2.23
C VAL A 53 -3.27 3.51 2.64
N ASP A 54 -4.35 2.76 2.87
CA ASP A 54 -5.57 3.25 3.50
C ASP A 54 -5.37 3.32 5.03
N LYS A 55 -5.26 4.52 5.60
CA LYS A 55 -5.08 4.70 7.06
C LYS A 55 -6.31 4.25 7.85
N GLY A 56 -7.49 4.33 7.24
CA GLY A 56 -8.77 3.94 7.83
C GLY A 56 -9.01 2.43 7.81
N SER A 57 -8.12 1.65 7.20
CA SER A 57 -8.25 0.19 7.14
C SER A 57 -8.08 -0.47 8.51
N GLY A 58 -8.15 -1.81 8.53
CA GLY A 58 -7.97 -2.61 9.74
C GLY A 58 -6.66 -2.30 10.48
N ARG A 59 -6.64 -2.66 11.77
CA ARG A 59 -5.50 -2.36 12.65
C ARG A 59 -4.25 -3.11 12.21
N GLY A 60 -3.19 -2.36 11.94
CA GLY A 60 -1.94 -2.91 11.44
C GLY A 60 -0.94 -1.83 11.04
N TYR A 61 0.02 -2.19 10.19
CA TYR A 61 0.90 -1.23 9.54
C TYR A 61 1.55 -1.80 8.28
N ALA A 62 1.82 -0.92 7.33
CA ALA A 62 2.74 -1.18 6.22
C ALA A 62 4.14 -0.69 6.63
N GLN A 63 5.15 -1.53 6.42
CA GLN A 63 6.53 -1.25 6.77
C GLN A 63 7.41 -1.35 5.53
N ILE A 64 8.13 -0.28 5.21
CA ILE A 64 9.07 -0.22 4.10
C ILE A 64 10.49 -0.23 4.67
N THR A 65 11.29 -1.23 4.31
CA THR A 65 12.66 -1.44 4.82
C THR A 65 13.60 -1.86 3.71
N GLY A 66 14.91 -1.79 3.95
CA GLY A 66 15.94 -2.32 3.05
C GLY A 66 16.69 -1.23 2.32
N GLY A 67 17.58 -1.62 1.41
CA GLY A 67 18.32 -0.70 0.55
C GLY A 67 19.24 0.29 1.28
N GLY A 68 19.57 0.04 2.55
CA GLY A 68 20.34 0.97 3.39
C GLY A 68 19.60 2.28 3.74
N LYS A 69 18.28 2.32 3.56
CA LYS A 69 17.43 3.48 3.82
C LYS A 69 16.76 3.39 5.19
N GLU A 70 16.31 4.54 5.69
CA GLU A 70 15.50 4.61 6.91
C GLU A 70 14.21 3.79 6.76
N VAL A 71 13.82 3.12 7.85
CA VAL A 71 12.60 2.34 7.90
C VAL A 71 11.41 3.29 7.98
N GLN A 72 10.47 3.16 7.03
CA GLN A 72 9.22 3.90 7.06
C GLN A 72 8.09 2.98 7.54
N ILE A 73 7.32 3.42 8.52
CA ILE A 73 6.17 2.67 9.07
C ILE A 73 4.92 3.52 8.94
N ILE A 74 3.87 2.97 8.32
CA ILE A 74 2.57 3.62 8.16
C ILE A 74 1.53 2.81 8.92
N TYR A 75 1.06 3.34 10.04
CA TYR A 75 0.04 2.71 10.87
C TYR A 75 -1.36 2.90 10.30
N THR A 76 -2.18 1.86 10.44
CA THR A 76 -3.59 1.82 10.03
C THR A 76 -4.49 1.47 11.22
N GLY A 77 -5.77 1.86 11.17
CA GLY A 77 -6.76 1.48 12.19
C GLY A 77 -6.52 2.10 13.58
N ARG A 78 -5.88 3.28 13.62
CA ARG A 78 -5.64 4.05 14.87
C ARG A 78 -6.58 5.26 15.04
N GLY A 79 -7.72 5.26 14.35
CA GLY A 79 -8.65 6.39 14.32
C GLY A 79 -8.25 7.50 13.34
N GLU A 80 -7.19 7.29 12.57
CA GLU A 80 -6.79 8.15 11.45
C GLU A 80 -7.47 7.70 10.16
N THR A 81 -7.81 8.64 9.29
CA THR A 81 -8.39 8.38 7.97
C THR A 81 -7.50 8.98 6.87
N GLY A 82 -7.80 8.63 5.62
CA GLY A 82 -7.08 9.11 4.44
C GLY A 82 -6.07 8.13 3.88
N TYR A 83 -5.35 8.57 2.85
CA TYR A 83 -4.51 7.72 2.01
C TYR A 83 -3.08 8.26 1.98
N VAL A 84 -2.10 7.37 2.12
CA VAL A 84 -0.69 7.75 2.14
C VAL A 84 0.05 7.01 1.04
N LEU A 85 0.71 7.76 0.16
CA LEU A 85 1.68 7.22 -0.79
C LEU A 85 3.03 7.07 -0.12
N ALA A 86 3.68 5.93 -0.33
CA ALA A 86 5.07 5.72 0.05
C ALA A 86 5.86 5.01 -1.05
N ASN A 87 7.06 5.53 -1.32
CA ASN A 87 7.92 5.04 -2.38
C ASN A 87 8.76 3.84 -1.91
N ILE A 88 8.92 2.86 -2.79
CA ILE A 88 9.74 1.67 -2.57
C ILE A 88 10.92 1.76 -3.54
N SER A 89 12.09 2.11 -3.00
CA SER A 89 13.31 2.29 -3.79
C SER A 89 14.06 0.97 -4.02
N HIS A 90 15.11 1.03 -4.83
CA HIS A 90 16.06 -0.06 -5.01
C HIS A 90 16.50 -0.70 -3.68
N GLY A 91 16.32 -2.02 -3.59
CA GLY A 91 16.65 -2.82 -2.40
C GLY A 91 15.68 -2.68 -1.23
N GLN A 92 14.59 -1.92 -1.37
CA GLN A 92 13.53 -1.86 -0.37
C GLN A 92 12.40 -2.85 -0.67
N SER A 93 11.73 -3.28 0.40
CA SER A 93 10.52 -4.09 0.41
C SER A 93 9.44 -3.45 1.26
N CYS A 94 8.18 -3.62 0.89
CA CYS A 94 7.01 -3.32 1.69
C CYS A 94 6.47 -4.60 2.32
N MET A 95 6.26 -4.59 3.64
CA MET A 95 5.74 -5.70 4.43
C MET A 95 4.47 -5.27 5.14
N LEU A 96 3.44 -6.12 5.15
CA LEU A 96 2.17 -5.85 5.84
C LEU A 96 2.10 -6.63 7.15
N TYR A 97 1.78 -5.94 8.24
CA TYR A 97 1.63 -6.53 9.58
C TYR A 97 0.25 -6.23 10.16
N GLY A 98 -0.47 -7.27 10.62
CA GLY A 98 -1.86 -7.16 11.03
C GLY A 98 -2.78 -7.01 9.83
N ASN A 99 -3.71 -6.04 9.87
CA ASN A 99 -4.75 -5.88 8.84
C ASN A 99 -4.72 -4.53 8.06
N PRO A 100 -3.55 -4.03 7.60
CA PRO A 100 -3.52 -2.86 6.73
C PRO A 100 -4.03 -3.23 5.33
N THR A 101 -4.72 -2.30 4.67
CA THR A 101 -5.14 -2.44 3.26
C THR A 101 -4.35 -1.47 2.39
N VAL A 102 -3.77 -1.98 1.30
CA VAL A 102 -2.89 -1.22 0.41
C VAL A 102 -3.19 -1.46 -1.07
N LEU A 103 -2.84 -0.51 -1.92
CA LEU A 103 -2.68 -0.71 -3.36
C LEU A 103 -1.21 -0.58 -3.74
N TYR A 104 -0.66 -1.63 -4.37
CA TYR A 104 0.69 -1.58 -4.92
C TYR A 104 0.73 -0.82 -6.24
N ILE A 105 1.87 -0.18 -6.49
CA ILE A 105 2.14 0.56 -7.71
C ILE A 105 3.31 -0.13 -8.43
N TYR A 106 3.05 -0.64 -9.63
CA TYR A 106 4.01 -1.33 -10.46
C TYR A 106 4.71 -0.33 -11.40
N PRO A 107 6.02 -0.46 -11.66
CA PRO A 107 6.66 0.30 -12.73
C PRO A 107 6.17 -0.16 -14.12
N CYS A 108 5.94 0.78 -15.02
CA CYS A 108 5.85 0.52 -16.46
C CYS A 108 7.29 0.38 -16.98
N SER A 109 7.69 -0.84 -17.33
CA SER A 109 8.91 -1.10 -18.11
C SER A 109 8.80 -0.57 -19.53
#